data_AF-A0A7V6YTW3-F1
#
_entry.id   AF-A0A7V6YTW3-F1
#
_cell.length_a   1.000
_cell.length_b   1.000
_cell.length_c   1.000
_cell.angle_alpha   90.00
_cell.angle_beta   90.00
_cell.angle_gamma   90.00
#
_symmetry.space_group_name_H-M   'P 1'
#
loop_
_entity.id
_entity.type
_entity.pdbx_description
1 polymer ?
#
loop_
_entity_poly.entity_id
_entity_poly.type
_entity_poly.pdbx_seq_one_letter_code
_entity_poly.pdbx_strand_id
1 'polypeptide(L)'
;MDELTRLQLLTEAVMEFRTLLRNGMKVDEFGQMVLEIVQNANDPHLLELVQAAYTQRKNSFSAIEILSEAMNYMHNKIDKLQ
;
A
#
# COMPACT_ATOMS: atom_id res chain seq x y z
N MET A 1 -14.70 3.83 -13.60
CA MET A 1 -13.47 3.05 -13.44
C MET A 1 -13.89 1.67 -12.98
N ASP A 2 -13.47 0.61 -13.67
CA ASP A 2 -13.77 -0.75 -13.22
C ASP A 2 -12.92 -1.11 -11.98
N GLU A 3 -13.34 -2.17 -11.30
CA GLU A 3 -12.71 -2.63 -10.06
C GLU A 3 -11.26 -3.08 -10.26
N LEU A 4 -10.94 -3.66 -11.43
CA LEU A 4 -9.60 -4.09 -11.78
C LEU A 4 -8.63 -2.90 -11.90
N THR A 5 -9.02 -1.87 -12.64
CA THR A 5 -8.25 -0.63 -12.80
C THR A 5 -8.04 0.06 -11.45
N ARG A 6 -9.08 0.09 -10.60
CA ARG A 6 -8.97 0.64 -9.24
C ARG A 6 -7.92 -0.10 -8.41
N LEU A 7 -7.93 -1.44 -8.44
CA LEU A 7 -6.97 -2.26 -7.71
C LEU A 7 -5.54 -2.13 -8.24
N GLN A 8 -5.38 -2.00 -9.56
CA GLN A 8 -4.06 -1.75 -10.17
C GLN A 8 -3.47 -0.42 -9.70
N LEU A 9 -4.25 0.66 -9.68
CA LEU A 9 -3.81 1.97 -9.19
C LEU A 9 -3.45 1.95 -7.69
N LEU A 10 -4.24 1.27 -6.87
CA LEU A 10 -3.92 1.07 -5.44
C LEU A 10 -2.60 0.30 -5.27
N THR A 11 -2.39 -0.71 -6.11
CA THR A 11 -1.17 -1.53 -6.10
C THR A 11 0.05 -0.70 -6.43
N GLU A 12 -0.03 0.19 -7.44
CA GLU A 12 1.04 1.12 -7.78
C GLU A 12 1.37 2.09 -6.64
N ALA A 13 0.35 2.67 -6.00
CA ALA A 13 0.54 3.61 -4.89
C ALA A 13 1.26 2.96 -3.68
N VAL A 14 0.86 1.74 -3.30
CA VAL A 14 1.50 0.97 -2.23
C VAL A 14 2.92 0.54 -2.62
N MET A 15 3.13 0.14 -3.87
CA MET A 15 4.45 -0.21 -4.40
C MET A 15 5.42 0.98 -4.32
N GLU A 16 4.96 2.16 -4.72
CA GLU A 16 5.78 3.38 -4.68
C GLU A 16 6.14 3.72 -3.23
N PHE A 17 5.19 3.63 -2.29
CA PHE A 17 5.48 3.86 -0.87
C PHE A 17 6.59 2.93 -0.35
N ARG A 18 6.53 1.65 -0.71
CA ARG A 18 7.56 0.67 -0.36
C ARG A 18 8.91 1.01 -0.98
N THR A 19 8.92 1.46 -2.23
CA THR A 19 10.14 1.86 -2.94
C THR A 19 10.79 3.07 -2.28
N LEU A 20 10.00 4.08 -1.90
CA LEU A 20 10.52 5.26 -1.20
C LEU A 20 11.15 4.89 0.15
N LEU A 21 10.51 3.99 0.91
CA LEU A 21 11.06 3.45 2.15
C LEU A 21 12.39 2.72 1.94
N ARG A 22 12.45 1.87 0.90
CA ARG A 22 13.66 1.12 0.54
C ARG A 22 14.82 2.03 0.16
N ASN A 23 14.52 3.17 -0.45
CA ASN A 23 15.51 4.17 -0.85
C ASN A 23 15.88 5.15 0.27
N GLY A 24 15.33 5.00 1.47
CA GLY A 24 15.61 5.89 2.60
C GLY A 24 15.12 7.32 2.40
N MET A 25 14.12 7.52 1.54
CA MET A 25 13.53 8.84 1.28
C MET A 25 12.56 9.25 2.39
N LYS A 26 12.24 10.55 2.46
CA LYS A 26 11.16 11.04 3.33
C LYS A 26 9.82 10.55 2.78
N VAL A 27 9.08 9.82 3.61
CA VAL A 27 7.82 9.17 3.22
C VAL A 27 6.61 9.62 4.03
N ASP A 28 6.75 10.63 4.90
CA ASP A 28 5.66 11.09 5.76
C ASP A 28 4.45 11.57 4.94
N GLU A 29 4.66 12.48 3.99
CA GLU A 29 3.60 13.05 3.16
C GLU A 29 3.07 12.02 2.16
N PHE A 30 3.96 11.26 1.53
CA PHE A 30 3.57 10.24 0.55
C PHE A 30 2.77 9.10 1.21
N GLY A 31 3.23 8.59 2.36
CA GLY A 31 2.53 7.55 3.09
C GLY A 31 1.16 7.99 3.59
N GLN A 32 1.02 9.26 3.98
CA GLN A 32 -0.27 9.86 4.35
C GLN A 32 -1.22 9.91 3.15
N MET A 33 -0.73 10.34 1.97
CA MET A 33 -1.52 10.32 0.74
C MET A 33 -1.98 8.89 0.38
N VAL A 34 -1.11 7.88 0.51
CA VAL A 34 -1.48 6.49 0.24
C VAL A 34 -2.56 6.00 1.21
N LEU A 35 -2.48 6.37 2.49
CA LEU A 35 -3.53 6.06 3.47
C LEU A 35 -4.90 6.62 3.07
N GLU A 36 -4.94 7.88 2.64
CA GLU A 36 -6.18 8.53 2.22
C GLU A 36 -6.79 7.86 0.99
N ILE A 37 -5.96 7.46 0.02
CA ILE A 37 -6.42 6.73 -1.17
C ILE A 37 -7.01 5.37 -0.76
N VAL A 38 -6.31 4.62 0.10
CA VAL A 38 -6.73 3.29 0.54
C VAL A 38 -7.99 3.35 1.42
N GLN A 39 -8.13 4.38 2.25
CA GLN A 39 -9.33 4.58 3.06
C GLN A 39 -10.59 4.76 2.19
N ASN A 40 -10.45 5.39 1.02
CA ASN A 40 -11.54 5.54 0.05
C ASN A 40 -11.84 4.27 -0.75
N ALA A 41 -11.00 3.23 -0.68
CA ALA A 41 -11.16 2.00 -1.44
C ALA A 41 -12.15 0.99 -0.82
N ASN A 42 -12.66 1.26 0.40
CA ASN A 42 -13.53 0.35 1.16
C ASN A 42 -12.91 -1.06 1.34
N ASP A 43 -11.60 -1.12 1.56
CA ASP A 43 -10.86 -2.36 1.80
C ASP A 43 -10.22 -2.33 3.20
N PRO A 44 -10.92 -2.85 4.23
CA PRO A 44 -10.45 -2.75 5.62
C PRO A 44 -9.11 -3.43 5.86
N HIS A 45 -8.85 -4.54 5.17
CA HIS A 45 -7.61 -5.30 5.35
C HIS A 45 -6.42 -4.58 4.69
N LEU A 46 -6.62 -4.05 3.47
CA LEU A 46 -5.60 -3.21 2.85
C LEU A 46 -5.31 -1.96 3.69
N LEU A 47 -6.36 -1.32 4.25
CA LEU A 47 -6.22 -0.16 5.12
C LEU A 47 -5.41 -0.48 6.37
N GLU A 48 -5.69 -1.60 7.03
CA GLU A 48 -4.94 -2.05 8.21
C GLU A 48 -3.45 -2.23 7.92
N LEU A 49 -3.11 -2.93 6.83
CA LEU A 49 -1.72 -3.16 6.43
C LEU A 49 -1.01 -1.83 6.12
N VAL A 50 -1.63 -0.96 5.33
CA VAL A 50 -1.02 0.33 4.96
C VAL A 50 -0.88 1.24 6.18
N GLN A 51 -1.82 1.21 7.13
CA GLN A 51 -1.75 1.97 8.38
C GLN A 51 -0.66 1.45 9.32
N ALA A 52 -0.50 0.12 9.40
CA ALA A 52 0.60 -0.49 10.15
C ALA A 52 1.95 -0.11 9.54
N ALA A 53 2.09 -0.17 8.21
CA ALA A 53 3.31 0.25 7.53
C ALA A 53 3.64 1.74 7.76
N TYR A 54 2.63 2.61 7.66
CA TYR A 54 2.80 4.04 7.93
C TYR A 54 3.21 4.31 9.38
N THR A 55 2.62 3.61 10.35
CA THR A 55 3.00 3.73 11.76
C THR A 55 4.46 3.32 11.97
N GLN A 56 4.89 2.26 11.27
CA GLN A 56 6.25 1.72 11.36
C GLN A 56 7.25 2.37 10.40
N ARG A 57 6.89 3.41 9.64
CA ARG A 57 7.74 3.99 8.58
C ARG A 57 9.14 4.45 9.02
N LYS A 58 9.35 4.72 10.31
CA LYS A 58 10.68 5.04 10.89
C LYS A 58 11.58 3.81 11.02
N ASN A 59 10.98 2.62 11.08
CA ASN A 59 11.63 1.33 10.94
C ASN A 59 11.36 0.80 9.52
N SER A 60 12.20 1.20 8.57
CA SER A 60 12.01 0.90 7.15
C SER A 60 11.91 -0.60 6.87
N PHE A 61 12.63 -1.44 7.63
CA PHE A 61 12.58 -2.89 7.44
C PHE A 61 11.17 -3.44 7.69
N SER A 62 10.61 -3.17 8.88
CA SER A 62 9.27 -3.65 9.23
C SER A 62 8.17 -3.04 8.35
N ALA A 63 8.30 -1.75 7.98
CA ALA A 63 7.36 -1.12 7.06
C ALA A 63 7.38 -1.75 5.66
N ILE A 64 8.56 -2.11 5.14
CA ILE A 64 8.70 -2.78 3.84
C ILE A 64 8.10 -4.19 3.85
N GLU A 65 8.26 -4.94 4.95
CA GLU A 65 7.65 -6.26 5.10
C GLU A 65 6.12 -6.18 5.05
N ILE A 66 5.54 -5.26 5.82
CA ILE A 66 4.08 -5.04 5.82
C ILE A 66 3.57 -4.60 4.45
N LEU A 67 4.27 -3.69 3.76
CA LEU A 67 3.87 -3.28 2.41
C LEU A 67 4.01 -4.42 1.39
N SER A 68 4.91 -5.38 1.62
CA SER A 68 5.02 -6.56 0.77
C SER A 68 3.84 -7.51 0.99
N GLU A 69 3.33 -7.62 2.22
CA GLU A 69 2.08 -8.32 2.51
C GLU A 69 0.88 -7.65 1.83
N ALA A 70 0.78 -6.32 1.91
CA ALA A 70 -0.27 -5.55 1.23
C ALA A 70 -0.25 -5.78 -0.30
N MET A 71 0.95 -5.80 -0.90
CA MET A 71 1.12 -6.09 -2.32
C MET A 71 0.65 -7.50 -2.69
N ASN A 72 1.04 -8.52 -1.91
CA ASN A 72 0.61 -9.90 -2.15
C ASN A 72 -0.92 -10.03 -2.05
N TYR A 73 -1.53 -9.37 -1.07
CA TYR A 73 -2.99 -9.33 -0.93
C TYR A 73 -3.68 -8.74 -2.17
N MET A 74 -3.19 -7.61 -2.68
CA MET A 74 -3.76 -6.98 -3.87
C MET A 74 -3.56 -7.81 -5.13
N HIS A 75 -2.37 -8.41 -5.32
CA HIS A 75 -2.13 -9.32 -6.44
C HIS A 75 -3.12 -10.51 -6.42
N ASN A 76 -3.31 -11.14 -5.26
CA ASN A 76 -4.29 -12.21 -5.11
C ASN A 76 -5.74 -11.78 -5.40
N LYS A 77 -6.08 -10.51 -5.16
CA LYS A 77 -7.39 -9.95 -5.52
C LYS A 77 -7.51 -9.71 -7.02
N ILE A 78 -6.47 -9.17 -7.65
CA ILE A 78 -6.42 -8.92 -9.10
C ILE A 78 -6.55 -10.24 -9.85
N ASP A 79 -5.81 -11.28 -9.45
CA ASP A 79 -5.84 -12.60 -10.08
C ASP A 79 -7.22 -13.27 -10.03
N LYS A 80 -8.06 -12.92 -9.05
CA LYS A 80 -9.45 -13.42 -8.93
C LYS A 80 -10.45 -12.69 -9.82
N LEU A 81 -10.08 -11.52 -10.34
CA LEU A 81 -10.91 -10.68 -11.20
C LEU A 81 -10.58 -10.85 -12.70
N GLN A 82 -9.47 -11.51 -13.01
CA GLN A 82 -9.05 -11.90 -14.36
C GLN A 82 -9.65 -13.26 -14.75
#